data_AF-A0A7W4V4T6-F1
#
_entry.id   AF-A0A7W4V4T6-F1
#
_cell.length_a   1.000
_cell.length_b   1.000
_cell.length_c   1.000
_cell.angle_alpha   90.00
_cell.angle_beta   90.00
_cell.angle_gamma   90.00
#
_symmetry.space_group_name_H-M   'P 1'
#
loop_
_entity.id
_entity.type
_entity.pdbx_description
1 polymer ?
#
loop_
_entity_poly.entity_id
_entity_poly.type
_entity_poly.pdbx_seq_one_letter_code
_entity_poly.pdbx_strand_id
1 'polypeptide(L)'
;DEYPNTLKTMGRCLEITGNTTTAGTPIQLWDCNGLGGQEWVTQSNGTLKNPQSGLCLTSRNGQTSNGTRLEIQPCTGAANQRFIVTPGLLFDETPINAPGGNCVDVIGANNGANGTRVVSWDCLREANDQSWWSTANGSLTTLGRCLDIVGDSTVAGTEVQLYDCNGVGGQKWVQQTNGSLKNPQSGLCLTDPGNAVNGTVLTIQSCSGAASQVFKVSGGQMISAPGGKCMDTAGNDTYGNWSGPKVQLWTCIEPAVDQHWTFTAGNTLETLTRCLDVAGNSTAAGTPVILFNCNGVGGQQWVPQTNGSILNPPSGLCLTAPGSSFANGTQLTINTCTGAANQKFI
;
A
#
# COMPACT_ATOMS: atom_id res chain seq x y z
N ASP A 1 4.45 19.10 8.05
CA ASP A 1 4.76 18.35 9.29
C ASP A 1 5.23 19.24 10.41
N GLU A 2 4.70 19.00 11.61
CA GLU A 2 5.13 19.60 12.90
C GLU A 2 6.47 19.08 13.39
N TYR A 3 6.89 17.88 12.94
CA TYR A 3 8.22 17.31 13.19
C TYR A 3 8.88 16.95 11.85
N PRO A 4 9.50 17.91 11.15
CA PRO A 4 10.21 17.64 9.91
C PRO A 4 11.40 16.72 10.17
N ASN A 5 11.71 15.83 9.22
CA ASN A 5 12.84 14.89 9.26
C ASN A 5 12.76 13.77 10.32
N THR A 6 11.58 13.40 10.80
CA THR A 6 11.40 12.19 11.62
C THR A 6 11.01 10.99 10.75
N LEU A 7 11.49 9.78 11.08
CA LEU A 7 10.96 8.54 10.53
C LEU A 7 9.87 8.01 11.44
N LYS A 8 8.69 7.70 10.89
CA LYS A 8 7.51 7.30 11.65
C LYS A 8 6.99 5.94 11.23
N THR A 9 6.44 5.20 12.18
CA THR A 9 5.63 4.01 11.94
C THR A 9 4.68 3.81 13.10
N MET A 10 3.45 3.37 12.83
CA MET A 10 2.42 3.16 13.87
C MET A 10 2.24 4.38 14.79
N GLY A 11 2.24 5.59 14.23
CA GLY A 11 2.07 6.83 15.01
C GLY A 11 3.24 7.18 15.93
N ARG A 12 4.37 6.47 15.84
CA ARG A 12 5.54 6.67 16.70
C ARG A 12 6.78 7.02 15.89
N CYS A 13 7.63 7.82 16.50
CA CYS A 13 8.89 8.26 15.93
C CYS A 13 10.01 7.24 16.24
N LEU A 14 10.84 6.98 15.23
CA LEU A 14 12.10 6.26 15.39
C LEU A 14 13.02 7.11 16.28
N GLU A 15 13.28 6.65 17.50
CA GLU A 15 13.97 7.44 18.53
C GLU A 15 15.24 6.76 19.02
N ILE A 16 16.29 7.55 19.22
CA ILE A 16 17.44 7.15 20.03
C ILE A 16 17.01 7.03 21.49
N THR A 17 17.10 5.82 22.07
CA THR A 17 16.63 5.56 23.44
C THR A 17 17.18 6.58 24.44
N GLY A 18 16.28 7.29 25.13
CA GLY A 18 16.63 8.30 26.12
C GLY A 18 17.24 9.58 25.54
N ASN A 19 17.09 9.82 24.24
CA ASN A 19 17.61 10.98 23.52
C ASN A 19 19.13 11.20 23.71
N THR A 20 19.90 10.12 23.90
CA THR A 20 21.34 10.21 24.17
C THR A 20 22.17 10.38 22.89
N THR A 21 23.47 10.63 23.03
CA THR A 21 24.40 10.78 21.89
C THR A 21 25.53 9.74 21.90
N THR A 22 25.41 8.71 22.74
CA THR A 22 26.43 7.68 22.92
C THR A 22 26.34 6.60 21.84
N ALA A 23 27.49 6.22 21.25
CA ALA A 23 27.55 5.10 20.31
C ALA A 23 27.15 3.78 20.98
N GLY A 24 26.41 2.94 20.25
CA GLY A 24 25.79 1.73 20.75
C GLY A 24 24.45 1.96 21.45
N THR A 25 23.99 3.22 21.60
CA THR A 25 22.64 3.48 22.12
C THR A 25 21.62 2.86 21.16
N PRO A 26 20.70 2.03 21.68
CA PRO A 26 19.73 1.40 20.81
C PRO A 26 18.61 2.34 20.36
N ILE A 27 17.93 1.94 19.29
CA ILE A 27 16.74 2.60 18.79
C ILE A 27 15.48 2.00 19.43
N GLN A 28 14.46 2.83 19.56
CA GLN A 28 13.11 2.48 19.99
C GLN A 28 12.05 3.19 19.14
N LEU A 29 10.80 2.75 19.27
CA LEU A 29 9.64 3.55 18.85
C LEU A 29 9.10 4.28 20.07
N TRP A 30 8.99 5.60 19.98
CA TRP A 30 8.51 6.45 21.06
C TRP A 30 7.53 7.49 20.53
N ASP A 31 6.72 8.06 21.43
CA ASP A 31 5.78 9.11 21.08
C ASP A 31 6.54 10.32 20.52
N CYS A 32 6.08 10.85 19.39
CA CYS A 32 6.73 11.97 18.73
C CYS A 32 6.66 13.22 19.63
N ASN A 33 7.82 13.83 19.90
CA ASN A 33 7.96 14.92 20.86
C ASN A 33 8.87 16.05 20.36
N GLY A 34 9.38 15.93 19.13
CA GLY A 34 10.22 16.95 18.49
C GLY A 34 11.64 17.06 19.07
N LEU A 35 12.07 16.11 19.90
CA LEU A 35 13.45 16.07 20.39
C LEU A 35 14.40 15.61 19.29
N GLY A 36 15.63 16.11 19.31
CA GLY A 36 16.62 15.87 18.25
C GLY A 36 17.00 14.40 18.07
N GLY A 37 16.80 13.53 19.06
CA GLY A 37 16.98 12.08 18.95
C GLY A 37 15.93 11.37 18.10
N GLN A 38 14.88 12.08 17.67
CA GLN A 38 13.87 11.60 16.71
C GLN A 38 14.14 12.06 15.28
N GLU A 39 15.14 12.92 15.06
CA GLU A 39 15.48 13.45 13.74
C GLU A 39 16.44 12.52 12.98
N TRP A 40 16.19 12.29 11.70
CA TRP A 40 16.98 11.46 10.81
C TRP A 40 17.11 12.11 9.45
N VAL A 41 18.34 12.32 9.02
CA VAL A 41 18.65 12.90 7.72
C VAL A 41 19.32 11.85 6.84
N THR A 42 18.63 11.46 5.77
CA THR A 42 19.18 10.61 4.73
C THR A 42 20.35 11.32 4.06
N GLN A 43 21.50 10.65 4.03
CA GLN A 43 22.71 11.12 3.37
C GLN A 43 22.78 10.56 1.95
N SER A 44 23.56 11.21 1.07
CA SER A 44 23.73 10.78 -0.34
C SER A 44 24.32 9.37 -0.50
N ASN A 45 25.00 8.85 0.51
CA ASN A 45 25.54 7.49 0.55
C ASN A 45 24.54 6.44 1.10
N GLY A 46 23.29 6.83 1.35
CA GLY A 46 22.22 5.99 1.88
C GLY A 46 22.25 5.80 3.41
N THR A 47 23.17 6.44 4.13
CA THR A 47 23.14 6.40 5.61
C THR A 47 22.05 7.32 6.17
N LEU A 48 21.50 6.95 7.32
CA LEU A 48 20.58 7.80 8.09
C LEU A 48 21.32 8.39 9.28
N LYS A 49 21.63 9.68 9.22
CA LYS A 49 22.34 10.37 10.28
C LYS A 49 21.35 11.08 11.20
N ASN A 50 21.51 10.90 12.50
CA ASN A 50 20.81 11.72 13.47
C ASN A 50 21.62 13.01 13.72
N PRO A 51 21.06 14.22 13.44
CA PRO A 51 21.79 15.48 13.58
C PRO A 51 22.28 15.78 15.00
N GLN A 52 21.48 15.44 16.02
CA GLN A 52 21.81 15.70 17.43
C GLN A 52 23.03 14.92 17.90
N SER A 53 23.09 13.62 17.60
CA SER A 53 24.20 12.75 18.01
C SER A 53 25.37 12.80 17.05
N GLY A 54 25.14 13.16 15.79
CA GLY A 54 26.13 13.03 14.72
C GLY A 54 26.39 11.59 14.27
N LEU A 55 25.66 10.62 14.82
CA LEU A 55 25.82 9.19 14.58
C LEU A 55 24.80 8.67 13.57
N CYS A 56 25.07 7.50 13.00
CA CYS A 56 24.25 6.87 11.97
C CYS A 56 23.46 5.68 12.52
N LEU A 57 22.22 5.54 12.04
CA LEU A 57 21.41 4.33 12.23
C LEU A 57 22.21 3.12 11.73
N THR A 58 22.22 2.07 12.53
CA THR A 58 23.09 0.90 12.31
C THR A 58 22.35 -0.37 12.70
N SER A 59 22.35 -1.37 11.82
CA SER A 59 22.01 -2.73 12.22
C SER A 59 23.15 -3.31 13.05
N ARG A 60 22.85 -3.66 14.31
CA ARG A 60 23.83 -4.13 15.30
C ARG A 60 24.63 -5.30 14.74
N ASN A 61 25.96 -5.21 14.87
CA ASN A 61 26.92 -6.23 14.39
C ASN A 61 26.77 -6.61 12.90
N GLY A 62 26.08 -5.79 12.10
CA GLY A 62 25.81 -6.10 10.70
C GLY A 62 24.88 -7.28 10.47
N GLN A 63 24.11 -7.70 11.48
CA GLN A 63 23.18 -8.83 11.35
C GLN A 63 21.92 -8.44 10.57
N THR A 64 21.32 -9.41 9.89
CA THR A 64 20.06 -9.27 9.14
C THR A 64 18.99 -10.27 9.60
N SER A 65 19.25 -11.01 10.68
CA SER A 65 18.32 -11.96 11.26
C SER A 65 17.12 -11.25 11.90
N ASN A 66 15.94 -11.88 11.87
CA ASN A 66 14.75 -11.37 12.55
C ASN A 66 15.03 -11.08 14.03
N GLY A 67 14.57 -9.92 14.51
CA GLY A 67 14.80 -9.45 15.88
C GLY A 67 16.15 -8.73 16.10
N THR A 68 16.98 -8.56 15.06
CA THR A 68 18.18 -7.72 15.17
C THR A 68 17.80 -6.29 15.56
N ARG A 69 18.42 -5.78 16.63
CA ARG A 69 18.17 -4.42 17.12
C ARG A 69 18.94 -3.39 16.30
N LEU A 70 18.31 -2.25 16.04
CA LEU A 70 18.97 -1.06 15.50
C LEU A 70 19.61 -0.23 16.63
N GLU A 71 20.73 0.42 16.34
CA GLU A 71 21.44 1.31 17.25
C GLU A 71 22.10 2.46 16.49
N ILE A 72 22.63 3.45 17.21
CA ILE A 72 23.48 4.50 16.61
C ILE A 72 24.95 4.15 16.75
N GLN A 73 25.72 4.31 15.68
CA GLN A 73 27.18 4.11 15.67
C GLN A 73 27.86 5.21 14.85
N PRO A 74 29.19 5.39 14.97
CA PRO A 74 29.93 6.28 14.08
C PRO A 74 29.61 5.98 12.62
N CYS A 75 29.36 7.03 11.85
CA CYS A 75 29.03 6.92 10.43
C CYS A 75 30.26 6.41 9.66
N THR A 76 30.22 5.15 9.24
CA THR A 76 31.26 4.49 8.43
C THR A 76 30.86 4.39 6.96
N GLY A 77 29.57 4.48 6.66
CA GLY A 77 29.04 4.21 5.32
C GLY A 77 29.04 2.71 4.96
N ALA A 78 29.28 1.82 5.93
CA ALA A 78 29.17 0.38 5.74
C ALA A 78 27.75 -0.05 5.37
N ALA A 79 27.61 -1.22 4.75
CA ALA A 79 26.31 -1.71 4.25
C ALA A 79 25.24 -1.81 5.35
N ASN A 80 25.62 -2.15 6.58
CA ASN A 80 24.71 -2.23 7.73
C ASN A 80 24.27 -0.86 8.29
N GLN A 81 24.74 0.23 7.70
CA GLN A 81 24.30 1.60 8.01
C GLN A 81 23.54 2.23 6.84
N ARG A 82 23.34 1.51 5.73
CA ARG A 82 22.63 2.02 4.56
C ARG A 82 21.19 1.55 4.59
N PHE A 83 20.27 2.51 4.55
CA PHE A 83 18.84 2.28 4.55
C PHE A 83 18.24 2.96 3.34
N ILE A 84 17.30 2.28 2.70
CA ILE A 84 16.46 2.91 1.70
C ILE A 84 15.30 3.53 2.46
N VAL A 85 15.27 4.85 2.54
CA VAL A 85 14.09 5.59 2.97
C VAL A 85 13.38 6.03 1.70
N THR A 86 12.39 5.25 1.29
CA THR A 86 11.54 5.61 0.16
C THR A 86 10.61 6.72 0.62
N PRO A 87 10.68 7.94 0.05
CA PRO A 87 9.78 9.05 0.39
C PRO A 87 8.29 8.77 0.09
N GLY A 88 7.99 7.59 -0.46
CA GLY A 88 6.65 7.09 -0.67
C GLY A 88 6.07 6.39 0.55
N LEU A 89 6.82 5.72 1.43
CA LEU A 89 6.22 5.01 2.58
C LEU A 89 5.86 5.90 3.76
N LEU A 90 6.24 7.17 3.70
CA LEU A 90 5.54 8.26 4.39
C LEU A 90 4.38 8.72 3.50
N PHE A 91 3.54 7.78 3.06
CA PHE A 91 2.27 8.13 2.45
C PHE A 91 1.52 8.95 3.48
N ASP A 92 0.97 10.09 3.04
CA ASP A 92 -0.15 10.78 3.66
C ASP A 92 -0.82 9.85 4.68
N GLU A 93 -0.63 10.12 5.98
CA GLU A 93 -0.72 9.21 7.16
C GLU A 93 -2.09 8.51 7.33
N THR A 94 -2.94 8.61 6.31
CA THR A 94 -4.33 8.25 6.20
C THR A 94 -4.56 7.44 4.90
N PRO A 95 -4.24 6.15 4.92
CA PRO A 95 -4.22 5.32 3.72
C PRO A 95 -5.59 4.97 3.19
N ILE A 96 -6.68 5.30 3.89
CA ILE A 96 -8.03 5.24 3.33
C ILE A 96 -8.74 6.55 3.64
N ASN A 97 -8.85 7.41 2.63
CA ASN A 97 -9.67 8.60 2.71
C ASN A 97 -11.14 8.20 2.59
N ALA A 98 -11.95 8.63 3.54
CA ALA A 98 -13.39 8.51 3.53
C ALA A 98 -14.05 9.71 2.80
N PRO A 99 -15.34 9.60 2.47
CA PRO A 99 -16.12 10.72 1.92
C PRO A 99 -15.95 12.01 2.72
N GLY A 100 -15.95 13.14 2.02
CA GLY A 100 -15.88 14.48 2.63
C GLY A 100 -14.51 14.88 3.20
N GLY A 101 -13.46 14.09 2.97
CA GLY A 101 -12.10 14.39 3.45
C GLY A 101 -11.81 13.86 4.85
N ASN A 102 -12.72 13.06 5.40
CA ASN A 102 -12.50 12.28 6.61
C ASN A 102 -11.58 11.09 6.34
N CYS A 103 -11.21 10.42 7.41
CA CYS A 103 -10.37 9.25 7.42
C CYS A 103 -11.13 8.04 7.99
N VAL A 104 -10.80 6.86 7.47
CA VAL A 104 -11.27 5.60 8.06
C VAL A 104 -10.50 5.37 9.35
N ASP A 105 -11.23 5.28 10.46
CA ASP A 105 -10.69 5.33 11.82
C ASP A 105 -11.20 4.15 12.64
N VAL A 106 -10.36 3.59 13.51
CA VAL A 106 -10.80 2.61 14.51
C VAL A 106 -11.13 3.33 15.82
N ILE A 107 -12.41 3.47 16.13
CA ILE A 107 -12.86 4.39 17.19
C ILE A 107 -12.27 4.05 18.56
N GLY A 108 -11.61 5.05 19.17
CA GLY A 108 -11.23 5.04 20.58
C GLY A 108 -10.17 4.00 20.96
N ALA A 109 -9.38 3.47 20.02
CA ALA A 109 -8.48 2.36 20.30
C ALA A 109 -7.13 2.44 19.58
N ASN A 110 -6.13 3.05 20.24
CA ASN A 110 -4.71 2.88 19.90
C ASN A 110 -4.20 1.43 20.08
N ASN A 111 -5.02 0.54 20.66
CA ASN A 111 -4.72 -0.86 20.99
C ASN A 111 -5.55 -1.91 20.19
N GLY A 112 -6.53 -1.47 19.39
CA GLY A 112 -7.14 -2.24 18.31
C GLY A 112 -7.80 -3.59 18.65
N ALA A 113 -8.63 -3.72 19.70
CA ALA A 113 -9.27 -5.00 20.03
C ALA A 113 -10.26 -5.51 18.94
N ASN A 114 -10.49 -6.82 18.89
CA ASN A 114 -11.53 -7.40 18.04
C ASN A 114 -12.91 -6.82 18.37
N GLY A 115 -13.67 -6.48 17.34
CA GLY A 115 -15.01 -5.90 17.48
C GLY A 115 -15.02 -4.39 17.69
N THR A 116 -13.86 -3.73 17.68
CA THR A 116 -13.81 -2.26 17.71
C THR A 116 -14.43 -1.72 16.42
N ARG A 117 -15.33 -0.74 16.53
CA ARG A 117 -16.07 -0.21 15.39
C ARG A 117 -15.14 0.63 14.51
N VAL A 118 -15.35 0.56 13.20
CA VAL A 118 -14.63 1.40 12.24
C VAL A 118 -15.54 2.54 11.81
N VAL A 119 -15.03 3.77 11.89
CA VAL A 119 -15.80 5.01 11.75
C VAL A 119 -15.20 5.95 10.70
N SER A 120 -16.00 6.93 10.29
CA SER A 120 -15.56 8.16 9.63
C SER A 120 -15.16 9.15 10.71
N TRP A 121 -13.93 9.69 10.64
CA TRP A 121 -13.42 10.65 11.61
C TRP A 121 -12.53 11.70 10.94
N ASP A 122 -12.35 12.84 11.58
CA ASP A 122 -11.36 13.83 11.15
C ASP A 122 -9.99 13.15 11.02
N CYS A 123 -9.27 13.51 9.96
CA CYS A 123 -7.92 13.01 9.77
C CYS A 123 -6.98 13.56 10.84
N LEU A 124 -6.46 12.67 11.68
CA LEU A 124 -5.56 12.99 12.76
C LEU A 124 -4.13 12.66 12.34
N ARG A 125 -3.21 13.55 12.71
CA ARG A 125 -1.78 13.30 12.48
C ARG A 125 -1.30 12.27 13.49
N GLU A 126 -0.51 11.31 13.02
CA GLU A 126 0.12 10.29 13.87
C GLU A 126 -0.87 9.31 14.54
N ALA A 127 -2.09 9.21 14.01
CA ALA A 127 -3.11 8.28 14.46
C ALA A 127 -2.89 6.89 13.82
N ASN A 128 -2.29 5.98 14.57
CA ASN A 128 -1.98 4.62 14.11
C ASN A 128 -3.23 3.79 13.78
N ASP A 129 -4.35 4.14 14.41
CA ASP A 129 -5.71 3.65 14.19
C ASP A 129 -6.40 4.22 12.95
N GLN A 130 -5.78 5.21 12.27
CA GLN A 130 -6.17 5.70 10.94
C GLN A 130 -5.22 5.26 9.84
N SER A 131 -4.13 4.56 10.19
CA SER A 131 -3.13 4.05 9.25
C SER A 131 -3.48 2.65 8.76
N TRP A 132 -3.94 2.54 7.52
CA TRP A 132 -4.33 1.28 6.88
C TRP A 132 -3.30 0.81 5.82
N TRP A 133 -3.22 -0.48 5.55
CA TRP A 133 -2.45 -0.99 4.41
C TRP A 133 -3.21 -2.10 3.71
N SER A 134 -2.96 -2.26 2.41
CA SER A 134 -3.52 -3.36 1.65
C SER A 134 -2.60 -4.57 1.71
N THR A 135 -3.17 -5.76 1.68
CA THR A 135 -2.43 -7.02 1.64
C THR A 135 -2.70 -7.77 0.35
N ALA A 136 -1.79 -8.66 -0.04
CA ALA A 136 -1.93 -9.48 -1.25
C ALA A 136 -3.22 -10.30 -1.32
N ASN A 137 -3.79 -10.62 -0.15
CA ASN A 137 -4.99 -11.43 -0.07
C ASN A 137 -6.27 -10.59 -0.20
N GLY A 138 -6.18 -9.29 -0.50
CA GLY A 138 -7.31 -8.36 -0.65
C GLY A 138 -7.85 -7.77 0.67
N SER A 139 -7.19 -8.01 1.80
CA SER A 139 -7.57 -7.39 3.07
C SER A 139 -6.95 -6.01 3.24
N LEU A 140 -7.69 -5.12 3.89
CA LEU A 140 -7.24 -3.82 4.38
C LEU A 140 -6.99 -3.94 5.87
N THR A 141 -5.81 -3.57 6.33
CA THR A 141 -5.35 -3.87 7.68
C THR A 141 -4.84 -2.64 8.40
N THR A 142 -5.13 -2.56 9.69
CA THR A 142 -4.56 -1.58 10.62
C THR A 142 -4.36 -2.25 11.97
N LEU A 143 -3.41 -1.79 12.79
CA LEU A 143 -3.16 -2.32 14.14
C LEU A 143 -2.98 -3.87 14.20
N GLY A 144 -2.52 -4.49 13.10
CA GLY A 144 -2.36 -5.94 12.99
C GLY A 144 -3.65 -6.74 12.76
N ARG A 145 -4.74 -6.07 12.40
CA ARG A 145 -6.07 -6.63 12.18
C ARG A 145 -6.69 -6.14 10.88
N CYS A 146 -7.79 -6.74 10.47
CA CYS A 146 -8.46 -6.52 9.20
C CYS A 146 -9.73 -5.68 9.34
N LEU A 147 -10.03 -4.86 8.33
CA LEU A 147 -11.33 -4.26 8.09
C LEU A 147 -12.34 -5.38 7.78
N ASP A 148 -13.27 -5.60 8.68
CA ASP A 148 -14.10 -6.81 8.74
C ASP A 148 -15.58 -6.43 8.74
N ILE A 149 -16.39 -7.11 7.94
CA ILE A 149 -17.85 -7.02 8.04
C ILE A 149 -18.30 -7.85 9.23
N VAL A 150 -19.03 -7.23 10.16
CA VAL A 150 -19.51 -7.90 11.38
C VAL A 150 -20.23 -9.22 11.03
N GLY A 151 -19.68 -10.33 11.52
CA GLY A 151 -20.25 -11.66 11.36
C GLY A 151 -20.23 -12.20 9.93
N ASP A 152 -19.35 -11.69 9.06
CA ASP A 152 -19.24 -12.12 7.66
C ASP A 152 -20.55 -11.91 6.85
N SER A 153 -21.39 -10.99 7.33
CA SER A 153 -22.73 -10.72 6.80
C SER A 153 -22.71 -10.24 5.35
N THR A 154 -23.77 -10.56 4.61
CA THR A 154 -24.03 -10.00 3.27
C THR A 154 -25.24 -9.07 3.24
N VAL A 155 -25.72 -8.62 4.41
CA VAL A 155 -26.91 -7.79 4.55
C VAL A 155 -26.54 -6.30 4.55
N ALA A 156 -27.22 -5.51 3.71
CA ALA A 156 -27.06 -4.06 3.67
C ALA A 156 -27.40 -3.42 5.03
N GLY A 157 -26.59 -2.46 5.47
CA GLY A 157 -26.66 -1.85 6.80
C GLY A 157 -25.79 -2.53 7.85
N THR A 158 -25.14 -3.65 7.54
CA THR A 158 -24.20 -4.27 8.49
C THR A 158 -23.00 -3.34 8.70
N GLU A 159 -22.64 -3.14 9.97
CA GLU A 159 -21.46 -2.37 10.37
C GLU A 159 -20.16 -3.09 9.99
N VAL A 160 -19.09 -2.31 9.86
CA VAL A 160 -17.73 -2.84 9.80
C VAL A 160 -17.00 -2.63 11.13
N GLN A 161 -16.05 -3.52 11.40
CA GLN A 161 -15.28 -3.58 12.63
C GLN A 161 -13.82 -3.89 12.32
N LEU A 162 -12.96 -3.71 13.33
CA LEU A 162 -11.61 -4.24 13.34
C LEU A 162 -11.64 -5.66 13.91
N TYR A 163 -11.08 -6.64 13.20
CA TYR A 163 -11.07 -8.03 13.65
C TYR A 163 -9.80 -8.76 13.21
N ASP A 164 -9.38 -9.76 13.98
CA ASP A 164 -8.24 -10.60 13.62
C ASP A 164 -8.38 -11.15 12.19
N CYS A 165 -7.30 -11.03 11.42
CA CYS A 165 -7.28 -11.48 10.04
C CYS A 165 -7.40 -13.01 9.98
N ASN A 166 -8.54 -13.51 9.51
CA ASN A 166 -8.88 -14.93 9.47
C ASN A 166 -9.12 -15.43 8.03
N GLY A 167 -9.05 -14.53 7.05
CA GLY A 167 -9.10 -14.85 5.63
C GLY A 167 -10.51 -15.04 5.05
N VAL A 168 -11.58 -14.80 5.84
CA VAL A 168 -12.96 -14.86 5.35
C VAL A 168 -13.26 -13.78 4.31
N GLY A 169 -14.29 -13.99 3.50
CA GLY A 169 -14.60 -13.07 2.40
C GLY A 169 -15.11 -11.71 2.88
N GLY A 170 -15.69 -11.61 4.08
CA GLY A 170 -16.05 -10.35 4.74
C GLY A 170 -14.87 -9.45 5.10
N GLN A 171 -13.64 -9.95 5.01
CA GLN A 171 -12.41 -9.18 5.21
C GLN A 171 -11.76 -8.70 3.90
N LYS A 172 -12.45 -8.89 2.76
CA LYS A 172 -11.90 -8.63 1.42
C LYS A 172 -12.49 -7.38 0.81
N TRP A 173 -11.65 -6.54 0.23
CA TRP A 173 -12.06 -5.24 -0.32
C TRP A 173 -11.35 -4.96 -1.63
N VAL A 174 -12.09 -4.49 -2.62
CA VAL A 174 -11.58 -4.15 -3.95
C VAL A 174 -12.04 -2.73 -4.31
N GLN A 175 -11.08 -1.85 -4.50
CA GLN A 175 -11.29 -0.49 -4.97
C GLN A 175 -11.72 -0.51 -6.44
N GLN A 176 -12.85 0.10 -6.70
CA GLN A 176 -13.43 0.22 -8.04
C GLN A 176 -12.96 1.54 -8.69
N THR A 177 -13.06 1.61 -10.01
CA THR A 177 -12.69 2.82 -10.79
C THR A 177 -13.52 4.05 -10.45
N ASN A 178 -14.74 3.87 -9.93
CA ASN A 178 -15.59 4.95 -9.43
C ASN A 178 -15.27 5.38 -7.98
N GLY A 179 -14.21 4.84 -7.39
CA GLY A 179 -13.78 5.12 -6.01
C GLY A 179 -14.54 4.32 -4.94
N SER A 180 -15.48 3.45 -5.29
CA SER A 180 -16.12 2.62 -4.26
C SER A 180 -15.19 1.50 -3.77
N LEU A 181 -15.24 1.20 -2.48
CA LEU A 181 -14.60 0.01 -1.90
C LEU A 181 -15.62 -1.12 -1.79
N LYS A 182 -15.55 -2.08 -2.70
CA LYS A 182 -16.50 -3.20 -2.78
C LYS A 182 -16.00 -4.41 -2.02
N ASN A 183 -16.86 -5.04 -1.23
CA ASN A 183 -16.62 -6.37 -0.70
C ASN A 183 -17.11 -7.44 -1.71
N PRO A 184 -16.22 -8.30 -2.25
CA PRO A 184 -16.61 -9.27 -3.29
C PRO A 184 -17.63 -10.33 -2.83
N GLN A 185 -17.58 -10.75 -1.56
CA GLN A 185 -18.48 -11.77 -1.01
C GLN A 185 -19.93 -11.27 -0.93
N SER A 186 -20.15 -10.10 -0.35
CA SER A 186 -21.48 -9.50 -0.21
C SER A 186 -21.96 -8.84 -1.51
N GLY A 187 -21.03 -8.41 -2.36
CA GLY A 187 -21.32 -7.58 -3.52
C GLY A 187 -21.65 -6.12 -3.16
N LEU A 188 -21.55 -5.74 -1.88
CA LEU A 188 -21.89 -4.43 -1.34
C LEU A 188 -20.65 -3.53 -1.23
N CYS A 189 -20.88 -2.22 -1.10
CA CYS A 189 -19.84 -1.21 -1.01
C CYS A 189 -19.77 -0.62 0.40
N LEU A 190 -18.55 -0.36 0.88
CA LEU A 190 -18.29 0.44 2.07
C LEU A 190 -18.99 1.79 1.92
N THR A 191 -19.66 2.21 2.98
CA THR A 191 -20.52 3.39 2.99
C THR A 191 -20.35 4.14 4.30
N ASP A 192 -20.16 5.45 4.21
CA ASP A 192 -20.30 6.37 5.33
C ASP A 192 -21.75 6.88 5.39
N PRO A 193 -22.64 6.30 6.21
CA PRO A 193 -24.05 6.72 6.26
C PRO A 193 -24.23 8.12 6.85
N GLY A 194 -23.22 8.66 7.54
CA GLY A 194 -23.22 9.99 8.13
C GLY A 194 -22.70 11.06 7.18
N ASN A 195 -22.10 10.67 6.05
CA ASN A 195 -21.56 11.57 5.03
C ASN A 195 -20.61 12.63 5.63
N ALA A 196 -19.48 12.15 6.16
CA ALA A 196 -18.42 12.91 6.82
C ALA A 196 -18.77 13.47 8.22
N VAL A 197 -19.79 12.93 8.89
CA VAL A 197 -20.03 13.23 10.31
C VAL A 197 -19.11 12.38 11.18
N ASN A 198 -18.30 13.03 12.02
CA ASN A 198 -17.35 12.35 12.90
C ASN A 198 -18.02 11.37 13.86
N GLY A 199 -17.42 10.19 13.97
CA GLY A 199 -17.91 9.09 14.80
C GLY A 199 -18.99 8.25 14.13
N THR A 200 -19.32 8.54 12.88
CA THR A 200 -20.26 7.72 12.12
C THR A 200 -19.62 6.38 11.80
N VAL A 201 -20.26 5.30 12.23
CA VAL A 201 -19.82 3.94 11.96
C VAL A 201 -20.06 3.59 10.51
N LEU A 202 -19.02 3.09 9.87
CA LEU A 202 -19.08 2.69 8.48
C LEU A 202 -19.87 1.39 8.34
N THR A 203 -20.59 1.26 7.24
CA THR A 203 -21.46 0.11 6.94
C THR A 203 -21.23 -0.38 5.52
N ILE A 204 -21.83 -1.52 5.17
CA ILE A 204 -21.96 -1.96 3.77
C ILE A 204 -23.35 -1.66 3.24
N GLN A 205 -23.46 -1.16 2.00
CA GLN A 205 -24.73 -0.88 1.32
C GLN A 205 -24.65 -1.25 -0.16
N SER A 206 -25.81 -1.28 -0.83
CA SER A 206 -25.85 -1.39 -2.28
C SER A 206 -24.97 -0.31 -2.93
N CYS A 207 -24.11 -0.73 -3.87
CA CYS A 207 -23.21 0.18 -4.58
C CYS A 207 -24.02 1.13 -5.47
N SER A 208 -24.08 2.40 -5.09
CA SER A 208 -24.86 3.46 -5.74
C SER A 208 -24.00 4.47 -6.49
N GLY A 209 -22.70 4.53 -6.18
CA GLY A 209 -21.80 5.59 -6.68
C GLY A 209 -22.05 6.95 -6.02
N ALA A 210 -22.81 6.99 -4.92
CA ALA A 210 -22.99 8.21 -4.12
C ALA A 210 -21.66 8.68 -3.53
N ALA A 211 -21.55 9.99 -3.26
CA ALA A 211 -20.37 10.58 -2.65
C ALA A 211 -20.00 9.91 -1.31
N SER A 212 -20.99 9.48 -0.53
CA SER A 212 -20.84 8.71 0.72
C SER A 212 -20.26 7.29 0.54
N GLN A 213 -20.01 6.87 -0.69
CA GLN A 213 -19.38 5.59 -1.02
C GLN A 213 -18.05 5.76 -1.76
N VAL A 214 -17.52 6.98 -1.85
CA VAL A 214 -16.23 7.25 -2.50
C VAL A 214 -15.12 7.21 -1.45
N PHE A 215 -14.33 6.14 -1.48
CA PHE A 215 -13.19 5.91 -0.61
C PHE A 215 -11.90 5.81 -1.45
N LYS A 216 -10.80 6.36 -0.95
CA LYS A 216 -9.51 6.30 -1.66
C LYS A 216 -8.47 5.58 -0.82
N VAL A 217 -8.03 4.41 -1.29
CA VAL A 217 -6.85 3.72 -0.74
C VAL A 217 -5.59 4.44 -1.22
N SER A 218 -4.98 5.27 -0.37
CA SER A 218 -3.73 5.99 -0.67
C SER A 218 -2.58 4.98 -0.79
N GLY A 219 -1.73 5.16 -1.80
CA GLY A 219 -0.70 4.19 -2.17
C GLY A 219 -1.17 3.09 -3.12
N GLY A 220 -2.49 2.86 -3.24
CA GLY A 220 -3.08 1.82 -4.09
C GLY A 220 -3.28 0.50 -3.36
N GLN A 221 -3.83 -0.48 -4.07
CA GLN A 221 -3.97 -1.86 -3.57
C GLN A 221 -2.96 -2.78 -4.23
N MET A 222 -2.51 -3.77 -3.48
CA MET A 222 -1.72 -4.86 -4.03
C MET A 222 -2.59 -5.71 -4.97
N ILE A 223 -2.11 -5.95 -6.18
CA ILE A 223 -2.80 -6.81 -7.16
C ILE A 223 -2.18 -8.21 -7.08
N SER A 224 -2.96 -9.18 -6.60
CA SER A 224 -2.59 -10.58 -6.59
C SER A 224 -2.50 -11.07 -8.02
N ALA A 225 -1.35 -11.63 -8.38
CA ALA A 225 -1.02 -12.13 -9.70
C ALA A 225 -0.93 -13.68 -9.71
N PRO A 226 -0.88 -14.30 -10.90
CA PRO A 226 -0.83 -15.75 -11.02
C PRO A 226 0.33 -16.39 -10.24
N GLY A 227 0.06 -17.55 -9.63
CA GLY A 227 1.05 -18.28 -8.82
C GLY A 227 1.26 -17.74 -7.41
N GLY A 228 0.29 -16.98 -6.87
CA GLY A 228 0.40 -16.36 -5.53
C GLY A 228 1.48 -15.28 -5.48
N LYS A 229 1.75 -14.66 -6.63
CA LYS A 229 2.67 -13.55 -6.79
C LYS A 229 1.91 -12.24 -6.76
N CYS A 230 2.62 -11.13 -6.85
CA CYS A 230 2.05 -9.81 -6.97
C CYS A 230 2.57 -9.13 -8.23
N MET A 231 1.73 -8.25 -8.78
CA MET A 231 2.14 -7.39 -9.89
C MET A 231 3.12 -6.35 -9.37
N ASP A 232 4.33 -6.37 -9.92
CA ASP A 232 5.50 -5.71 -9.37
C ASP A 232 6.19 -4.89 -10.46
N THR A 233 6.72 -3.71 -10.12
CA THR A 233 7.61 -2.99 -11.02
C THR A 233 9.05 -3.26 -10.64
N ALA A 234 9.83 -3.78 -11.59
CA ALA A 234 11.20 -4.20 -11.33
C ALA A 234 12.10 -3.02 -10.91
N GLY A 235 12.79 -3.18 -9.79
CA GLY A 235 13.68 -2.17 -9.23
C GLY A 235 13.08 -1.62 -7.95
N ASN A 236 13.75 -1.92 -6.85
CA ASN A 236 13.38 -1.70 -5.43
C ASN A 236 13.06 -0.25 -5.05
N ASP A 237 11.95 0.29 -5.56
CA ASP A 237 11.42 1.64 -5.30
C ASP A 237 12.36 2.81 -5.67
N THR A 238 13.57 2.55 -6.19
CA THR A 238 14.51 3.62 -6.54
C THR A 238 14.08 4.24 -7.87
N TYR A 239 13.58 5.47 -7.78
CA TYR A 239 13.23 6.43 -8.85
C TYR A 239 14.37 6.73 -9.84
N GLY A 240 14.90 5.70 -10.49
CA GLY A 240 15.92 5.82 -11.52
C GLY A 240 15.27 6.24 -12.84
N ASN A 241 15.89 7.20 -13.52
CA ASN A 241 15.58 7.67 -14.87
C ASN A 241 15.81 6.58 -15.95
N TRP A 242 15.10 5.46 -15.84
CA TRP A 242 15.23 4.30 -16.72
C TRP A 242 14.06 4.25 -17.69
N SER A 243 14.38 3.88 -18.93
CA SER A 243 13.46 3.33 -19.93
C SER A 243 12.54 2.32 -19.25
N GLY A 244 11.24 2.62 -19.19
CA GLY A 244 10.26 2.05 -18.25
C GLY A 244 10.58 0.66 -17.68
N PRO A 245 10.75 0.51 -16.35
CA PRO A 245 11.10 -0.77 -15.76
C PRO A 245 10.05 -1.84 -16.10
N LYS A 246 10.51 -3.09 -16.12
CA LYS A 246 9.66 -4.25 -16.39
C LYS A 246 8.53 -4.29 -15.36
N VAL A 247 7.30 -4.51 -15.82
CA VAL A 247 6.24 -4.97 -14.91
C VAL A 247 6.30 -6.49 -14.92
N GLN A 248 6.37 -7.09 -13.74
CA GLN A 248 6.73 -8.50 -13.57
C GLN A 248 5.91 -9.18 -12.46
N LEU A 249 6.06 -10.49 -12.37
CA LEU A 249 5.67 -11.24 -11.18
C LEU A 249 6.76 -11.17 -10.13
N TRP A 250 6.39 -10.87 -8.89
CA TRP A 250 7.29 -10.97 -7.75
C TRP A 250 6.59 -11.52 -6.51
N THR A 251 7.38 -11.91 -5.52
CA THR A 251 6.81 -12.33 -4.24
C THR A 251 6.17 -11.12 -3.58
N CYS A 252 4.96 -11.29 -3.06
CA CYS A 252 4.21 -10.20 -2.43
C CYS A 252 4.93 -9.70 -1.18
N ILE A 253 5.20 -8.41 -1.12
CA ILE A 253 5.87 -7.72 -0.02
C ILE A 253 4.97 -6.54 0.37
N GLU A 254 4.28 -6.66 1.51
CA GLU A 254 3.31 -5.67 1.99
C GLU A 254 3.82 -4.22 2.07
N PRO A 255 5.06 -3.94 2.49
CA PRO A 255 5.56 -2.57 2.47
C PRO A 255 6.12 -2.11 1.12
N ALA A 256 6.10 -2.94 0.06
CA ALA A 256 6.74 -2.59 -1.22
C ALA A 256 5.81 -1.71 -2.07
N VAL A 257 6.20 -0.46 -2.29
CA VAL A 257 5.36 0.54 -2.98
C VAL A 257 5.15 0.15 -4.44
N ASP A 258 6.21 -0.35 -5.08
CA ASP A 258 6.23 -0.91 -6.43
C ASP A 258 5.28 -2.10 -6.67
N GLN A 259 4.59 -2.60 -5.64
CA GLN A 259 3.54 -3.62 -5.73
C GLN A 259 2.12 -3.11 -5.46
N HIS A 260 1.97 -1.83 -5.10
CA HIS A 260 0.68 -1.21 -4.87
C HIS A 260 0.24 -0.39 -6.07
N TRP A 261 -0.98 -0.63 -6.54
CA TRP A 261 -1.50 -0.07 -7.77
C TRP A 261 -2.86 0.58 -7.54
N THR A 262 -3.07 1.73 -8.18
CA THR A 262 -4.33 2.47 -8.12
C THR A 262 -5.00 2.44 -9.48
N PHE A 263 -6.24 1.96 -9.54
CA PHE A 263 -7.11 2.19 -10.71
C PHE A 263 -7.63 3.62 -10.67
N THR A 264 -7.33 4.41 -11.70
CA THR A 264 -7.82 5.79 -11.80
C THR A 264 -9.08 5.89 -12.64
N ALA A 265 -9.82 6.99 -12.51
CA ALA A 265 -11.03 7.27 -13.28
C ALA A 265 -10.81 7.29 -14.81
N GLY A 266 -9.54 7.38 -15.27
CA GLY A 266 -9.17 7.29 -16.68
C GLY A 266 -9.01 5.87 -17.23
N ASN A 267 -9.38 4.84 -16.46
CA ASN A 267 -9.06 3.43 -16.74
C ASN A 267 -7.55 3.20 -16.87
N THR A 268 -6.76 3.81 -16.01
CA THR A 268 -5.31 3.57 -15.95
C THR A 268 -4.95 2.90 -14.64
N LEU A 269 -3.89 2.11 -14.65
CA LEU A 269 -3.27 1.58 -13.44
C LEU A 269 -2.01 2.37 -13.14
N GLU A 270 -1.96 2.98 -11.96
CA GLU A 270 -0.85 3.82 -11.54
C GLU A 270 -0.12 3.23 -10.33
N THR A 271 1.21 3.28 -10.37
CA THR A 271 2.09 3.08 -9.21
C THR A 271 3.31 3.98 -9.37
N LEU A 272 3.93 4.38 -8.26
CA LEU A 272 5.12 5.26 -8.29
C LEU A 272 4.94 6.51 -9.18
N THR A 273 3.73 7.08 -9.24
CA THR A 273 3.35 8.23 -10.10
C THR A 273 3.50 8.00 -11.61
N ARG A 274 3.51 6.74 -12.04
CA ARG A 274 3.66 6.29 -13.41
C ARG A 274 2.58 5.28 -13.75
N CYS A 275 2.39 5.04 -15.04
CA CYS A 275 1.28 4.27 -15.57
C CYS A 275 1.75 2.90 -16.07
N LEU A 276 0.91 1.88 -15.83
CA LEU A 276 1.02 0.57 -16.48
C LEU A 276 0.89 0.77 -17.99
N ASP A 277 1.89 0.37 -18.76
CA ASP A 277 2.02 0.75 -20.17
C ASP A 277 2.41 -0.45 -21.04
N VAL A 278 1.68 -0.63 -22.14
CA VAL A 278 2.06 -1.55 -23.22
C VAL A 278 3.18 -0.91 -24.04
N ALA A 279 4.37 -1.52 -24.00
CA ALA A 279 5.57 -0.96 -24.60
C ALA A 279 5.37 -0.51 -26.07
N GLY A 280 5.64 0.77 -26.32
CA GLY A 280 5.51 1.38 -27.65
C GLY A 280 4.08 1.52 -28.15
N ASN A 281 3.07 1.43 -27.26
CA ASN A 281 1.65 1.48 -27.62
C ASN A 281 1.26 0.42 -28.67
N SER A 282 1.98 -0.70 -28.71
CA SER A 282 1.76 -1.81 -29.64
C SER A 282 0.48 -2.58 -29.30
N THR A 283 -0.18 -3.14 -30.31
CA THR A 283 -1.35 -4.02 -30.15
C THR A 283 -1.04 -5.49 -30.41
N ALA A 284 0.24 -5.84 -30.62
CA ALA A 284 0.66 -7.21 -30.91
C ALA A 284 0.71 -8.09 -29.66
N ALA A 285 0.20 -9.32 -29.74
CA ALA A 285 0.32 -10.30 -28.67
C ALA A 285 1.79 -10.62 -28.34
N GLY A 286 2.08 -10.80 -27.05
CA GLY A 286 3.43 -10.96 -26.52
C GLY A 286 4.18 -9.65 -26.29
N THR A 287 3.58 -8.49 -26.60
CA THR A 287 4.21 -7.19 -26.33
C THR A 287 4.43 -7.03 -24.81
N PRO A 288 5.63 -6.65 -24.36
CA PRO A 288 5.92 -6.45 -22.94
C PRO A 288 5.12 -5.30 -22.32
N VAL A 289 4.79 -5.47 -21.05
CA VAL A 289 4.23 -4.42 -20.20
C VAL A 289 5.34 -3.83 -19.33
N ILE A 290 5.34 -2.51 -19.21
CA ILE A 290 6.34 -1.71 -18.52
C ILE A 290 5.66 -0.63 -17.67
N LEU A 291 6.43 0.00 -16.79
CA LEU A 291 5.99 1.21 -16.09
C LEU A 291 6.50 2.44 -16.84
N PHE A 292 5.60 3.32 -17.29
CA PHE A 292 5.98 4.47 -18.11
C PHE A 292 5.32 5.77 -17.66
N ASN A 293 5.83 6.90 -18.14
CA ASN A 293 5.24 8.20 -17.82
C ASN A 293 3.81 8.25 -18.36
N CYS A 294 2.88 8.67 -17.51
CA CYS A 294 1.49 8.84 -17.88
C CYS A 294 1.36 9.89 -18.99
N ASN A 295 0.85 9.47 -20.14
CA ASN A 295 0.72 10.31 -21.35
C ASN A 295 -0.64 10.13 -22.04
N GLY A 296 -1.53 9.29 -21.50
CA GLY A 296 -2.91 9.13 -21.95
C GLY A 296 -3.07 8.31 -23.24
N VAL A 297 -2.02 7.60 -23.69
CA VAL A 297 -2.12 6.74 -24.87
C VAL A 297 -2.91 5.46 -24.58
N GLY A 298 -3.37 4.79 -25.64
CA GLY A 298 -4.20 3.59 -25.52
C GLY A 298 -3.51 2.42 -24.80
N GLY A 299 -2.19 2.30 -24.90
CA GLY A 299 -1.38 1.33 -24.18
C GLY A 299 -1.39 1.52 -22.66
N GLN A 300 -1.91 2.64 -22.15
CA GLN A 300 -2.08 2.91 -20.73
C GLN A 300 -3.51 2.66 -20.23
N GLN A 301 -4.41 2.20 -21.10
CA GLN A 301 -5.79 1.90 -20.73
C GLN A 301 -5.93 0.43 -20.30
N TRP A 302 -6.51 0.21 -19.12
CA TRP A 302 -6.68 -1.09 -18.48
C TRP A 302 -8.03 -1.17 -17.79
N VAL A 303 -8.80 -2.20 -18.11
CA VAL A 303 -10.15 -2.42 -17.59
C VAL A 303 -10.20 -3.77 -16.90
N PRO A 304 -10.38 -3.81 -15.56
CA PRO A 304 -10.56 -5.06 -14.84
C PRO A 304 -11.89 -5.71 -15.25
N GLN A 305 -11.86 -7.03 -15.39
CA GLN A 305 -12.98 -7.85 -15.82
C GLN A 305 -13.53 -8.66 -14.64
N THR A 306 -14.81 -9.03 -14.69
CA THR A 306 -15.47 -9.83 -13.62
C THR A 306 -14.86 -11.22 -13.44
N ASN A 307 -14.17 -11.73 -14.46
CA ASN A 307 -13.45 -13.00 -14.41
C ASN A 307 -12.04 -12.88 -13.79
N GLY A 308 -11.63 -11.71 -13.30
CA GLY A 308 -10.31 -11.44 -12.72
C GLY A 308 -9.21 -11.17 -13.73
N SER A 309 -9.51 -11.00 -15.02
CA SER A 309 -8.52 -10.53 -16.00
C SER A 309 -8.48 -9.00 -16.08
N ILE A 310 -7.37 -8.44 -16.57
CA ILE A 310 -7.26 -7.01 -16.85
C ILE A 310 -7.07 -6.86 -18.37
N LEU A 311 -8.04 -6.24 -19.03
CA LEU A 311 -8.08 -6.02 -20.48
C LEU A 311 -7.41 -4.70 -20.84
N ASN A 312 -6.58 -4.66 -21.87
CA ASN A 312 -6.21 -3.43 -22.57
C ASN A 312 -7.17 -3.21 -23.76
N PRO A 313 -8.13 -2.26 -23.69
CA PRO A 313 -9.17 -2.13 -24.71
C PRO A 313 -8.65 -1.85 -26.12
N PRO A 314 -7.62 -1.00 -26.34
CA PRO A 314 -7.11 -0.70 -27.68
C PRO A 314 -6.50 -1.89 -28.42
N SER A 315 -5.89 -2.83 -27.70
CA SER A 315 -5.39 -4.09 -28.30
C SER A 315 -6.43 -5.21 -28.31
N GLY A 316 -7.43 -5.16 -27.42
CA GLY A 316 -8.35 -6.29 -27.18
C GLY A 316 -7.68 -7.47 -26.46
N LEU A 317 -6.49 -7.27 -25.89
CA LEU A 317 -5.67 -8.31 -25.26
C LEU A 317 -5.61 -8.13 -23.74
N CYS A 318 -5.43 -9.23 -23.03
CA CYS A 318 -5.38 -9.27 -21.58
C CYS A 318 -3.95 -9.26 -21.05
N LEU A 319 -3.74 -8.60 -19.90
CA LEU A 319 -2.53 -8.73 -19.12
C LEU A 319 -2.27 -10.20 -18.81
N THR A 320 -1.06 -10.66 -19.11
CA THR A 320 -0.71 -12.08 -19.14
C THR A 320 0.67 -12.28 -18.56
N ALA A 321 0.79 -13.19 -17.59
CA ALA A 321 2.06 -13.78 -17.19
C ALA A 321 2.47 -14.83 -18.25
N PRO A 322 3.53 -14.61 -19.04
CA PRO A 322 3.97 -15.56 -20.06
C PRO A 322 4.63 -16.79 -19.42
N GLY A 323 4.47 -17.93 -20.08
CA GLY A 323 5.03 -19.21 -19.62
C GLY A 323 4.21 -19.87 -18.49
N SER A 324 4.57 -21.12 -18.17
CA SER A 324 3.89 -21.93 -17.13
C SER A 324 4.57 -21.87 -15.76
N SER A 325 5.76 -21.28 -15.65
CA SER A 325 6.50 -21.10 -14.40
C SER A 325 6.30 -19.68 -13.86
N PHE A 326 5.42 -19.49 -12.87
CA PHE A 326 5.17 -18.21 -12.18
C PHE A 326 6.34 -17.75 -11.30
N ALA A 327 7.55 -17.76 -11.86
CA ALA A 327 8.79 -17.39 -11.19
C ALA A 327 8.86 -15.87 -10.95
N ASN A 328 9.57 -15.48 -9.89
CA ASN A 328 9.92 -14.08 -9.66
C ASN A 328 10.75 -13.55 -10.84
N GLY A 329 10.44 -12.35 -11.31
CA GLY A 329 11.11 -11.73 -12.45
C GLY A 329 10.46 -11.99 -13.81
N THR A 330 9.40 -12.82 -13.87
CA THR A 330 8.66 -13.06 -15.11
C THR A 330 7.97 -11.77 -15.55
N GLN A 331 8.45 -11.15 -16.63
CA GLN A 331 7.88 -9.93 -17.19
C GLN A 331 6.49 -10.18 -17.78
N LEU A 332 5.52 -9.34 -17.43
CA LEU A 332 4.16 -9.40 -17.94
C LEU A 332 4.10 -8.92 -19.40
N THR A 333 3.11 -9.44 -20.12
CA THR A 333 2.84 -9.14 -21.54
C THR A 333 1.34 -8.93 -21.74
N ILE A 334 0.94 -8.47 -22.93
CA ILE A 334 -0.46 -8.59 -23.38
C ILE A 334 -0.63 -9.80 -24.30
N ASN A 335 -1.71 -10.56 -24.14
CA ASN A 335 -1.99 -11.73 -24.98
C ASN A 335 -3.50 -11.98 -25.13
N THR A 336 -3.90 -12.89 -26.03
CA THR A 336 -5.30 -13.25 -26.27
C THR A 336 -5.97 -13.63 -24.95
N CYS A 337 -7.12 -13.02 -24.65
CA CYS A 337 -7.88 -13.32 -23.45
C CYS A 337 -8.44 -14.75 -23.52
N THR A 338 -7.89 -15.65 -22.71
CA THR A 338 -8.30 -17.07 -22.62
C THR A 338 -9.03 -17.39 -21.33
N GLY A 339 -8.91 -16.51 -20.31
CA GLY A 339 -9.44 -16.76 -18.98
C GLY A 339 -8.63 -17.77 -18.16
N ALA A 340 -7.46 -18.18 -18.66
CA ALA A 340 -6.55 -19.09 -17.98
C ALA A 340 -5.97 -18.48 -16.69
N ALA A 341 -5.41 -19.34 -15.82
CA ALA A 341 -4.86 -18.94 -14.53
C ALA A 341 -3.73 -17.89 -14.64
N ASN A 342 -2.96 -17.89 -15.74
CA ASN A 342 -1.91 -16.92 -16.00
C ASN A 342 -2.41 -15.53 -16.44
N GLN A 343 -3.74 -15.32 -16.44
CA GLN A 343 -4.41 -14.05 -16.73
C GLN A 343 -5.33 -13.61 -15.59
N LYS A 344 -5.09 -14.12 -14.37
CA LYS A 344 -5.86 -13.74 -13.17
C LYS A 344 -5.06 -12.78 -12.31
N PHE A 345 -5.53 -11.53 -12.28
CA PHE A 345 -5.00 -10.40 -11.52
C PHE A 345 -6.16 -9.82 -10.70
N ILE A 346 -6.16 -10.07 -9.39
CA ILE A 346 -7.32 -9.85 -8.50
C ILE A 346 -6.87 -9.04 -7.28
#